data_AF-A0A932XT96-F1
#
_entry.id   AF-A0A932XT96-F1
#
_cell.length_a   1.000
_cell.length_b   1.000
_cell.length_c   1.000
_cell.angle_alpha   90.00
_cell.angle_beta   90.00
_cell.angle_gamma   90.00
#
_symmetry.space_group_name_H-M   'P 1'
#
loop_
_entity.id
_entity.type
_entity.pdbx_description
1 polymer ?
#
loop_
_entity_poly.entity_id
_entity_poly.type
_entity_poly.pdbx_seq_one_letter_code
_entity_poly.pdbx_strand_id
1 'polypeptide(L)'
;MQVNKKTKQLFWKTASFVVLLCFSLTTIAWSNPALGSQAQAVQTHPLSKLKNLSLSEQLGRIEEVYIPEGVNPDSPFIVYLQDAHANLGAQENIAQIARELQKQLKIETILKEGGSGEAHLKDLRSFPNQKIKDSVTRFWMNEAVLSGIEREAIIGPRKYRFFGIEEQTVYEAGGKYFLETQSQAKPLLISVDSLIKHNLEHQKKILNPELLHFEERISKFEGKEELVALVNFMANQARNLHVNRWKYLEIEKFIDLILLEMEGG
;
A
#
# COMPACT_ATOMS: atom_id res chain seq x y z
N MET A 1 -33.84 -26.83 -39.95
CA MET A 1 -33.66 -27.95 -39.02
C MET A 1 -33.97 -27.46 -37.60
N GLN A 2 -35.20 -27.67 -37.10
CA GLN A 2 -35.61 -27.21 -35.77
C GLN A 2 -35.02 -28.16 -34.71
N VAL A 3 -33.95 -27.72 -34.04
CA VAL A 3 -33.38 -28.48 -32.92
C VAL A 3 -34.42 -28.58 -31.81
N ASN A 4 -34.83 -29.80 -31.50
CA ASN A 4 -35.86 -30.13 -30.52
C ASN A 4 -35.57 -29.47 -29.15
N LYS A 5 -36.59 -28.79 -28.61
CA LYS A 5 -36.51 -28.02 -27.35
C LYS A 5 -36.02 -28.87 -26.17
N LYS A 6 -36.34 -30.17 -26.17
CA LYS A 6 -35.86 -31.13 -25.15
C LYS A 6 -34.35 -31.37 -25.23
N THR A 7 -33.77 -31.43 -26.42
CA THR A 7 -32.32 -31.64 -26.61
C THR A 7 -31.52 -30.41 -26.17
N LYS A 8 -32.03 -29.19 -26.41
CA LYS A 8 -31.43 -27.96 -25.88
C LYS A 8 -31.47 -27.91 -24.35
N GLN A 9 -32.60 -28.28 -23.74
CA GLN A 9 -32.70 -28.33 -22.28
C GLN A 9 -31.78 -29.38 -21.66
N LEU A 10 -31.63 -30.54 -22.29
CA LEU A 10 -30.71 -31.58 -21.83
C LEU A 10 -29.26 -31.11 -21.92
N PHE A 11 -28.88 -30.45 -23.02
CA PHE A 11 -27.55 -29.86 -23.20
C PHE A 11 -27.20 -28.83 -22.12
N TRP A 12 -28.12 -27.91 -21.81
CA TRP A 12 -27.88 -26.90 -20.77
C TRP A 12 -27.78 -27.54 -19.37
N LYS A 13 -28.58 -28.57 -19.08
CA LYS A 13 -28.47 -29.31 -17.80
C LYS A 13 -27.13 -30.03 -17.66
N THR A 14 -26.64 -30.66 -18.72
CA THR A 14 -25.33 -31.32 -18.70
C THR A 14 -24.19 -30.31 -18.60
N ALA A 15 -24.28 -29.19 -19.33
CA ALA A 15 -23.28 -28.12 -19.25
C ALA A 15 -23.22 -27.52 -17.83
N SER A 16 -24.37 -27.22 -17.22
CA SER A 16 -24.42 -26.72 -15.84
C SER A 16 -23.86 -27.72 -14.84
N PHE A 17 -24.13 -29.02 -14.99
CA PHE A 17 -23.59 -30.04 -14.11
C PHE A 17 -22.07 -30.16 -14.22
N VAL A 18 -21.53 -30.11 -15.45
CA VAL A 18 -20.07 -30.13 -15.68
C VAL A 18 -19.41 -28.89 -15.08
N VAL A 19 -19.98 -27.70 -15.30
CA VAL A 19 -19.46 -26.45 -14.71
C VAL A 19 -19.47 -26.53 -13.18
N LEU A 20 -20.54 -27.03 -12.56
CA LEU A 20 -20.65 -27.16 -11.11
C LEU A 20 -19.66 -28.17 -10.54
N LEU A 21 -19.44 -29.30 -11.24
CA LEU A 21 -18.44 -30.30 -10.89
C LEU A 21 -17.02 -29.74 -11.01
N CYS A 22 -16.71 -29.04 -12.11
CA CYS A 22 -15.41 -28.38 -12.29
C CYS A 22 -15.17 -27.36 -11.17
N PHE A 23 -16.16 -26.52 -10.86
CA PHE A 23 -16.01 -25.49 -9.83
C PHE A 23 -15.79 -26.11 -8.45
N SER A 24 -16.61 -27.10 -8.05
CA SER A 24 -16.46 -27.78 -6.75
C SER A 24 -15.15 -28.55 -6.63
N LEU A 25 -14.67 -29.22 -7.68
CA LEU A 25 -13.36 -29.87 -7.68
C LEU A 25 -12.23 -28.85 -7.59
N THR A 26 -12.29 -27.73 -8.33
CA THR A 26 -11.25 -26.70 -8.23
C THR A 26 -11.23 -26.02 -6.87
N THR A 27 -12.39 -25.75 -6.27
CA THR A 27 -12.47 -25.14 -4.94
C THR A 27 -11.91 -26.08 -3.88
N ILE A 28 -12.30 -27.37 -3.87
CA ILE A 28 -11.84 -28.32 -2.85
C ILE A 28 -10.35 -28.66 -3.02
N ALA A 29 -9.87 -28.81 -4.26
CA ALA A 29 -8.48 -29.15 -4.53
C ALA A 29 -7.51 -28.02 -4.15
N TRP A 30 -7.93 -26.76 -4.29
CA TRP A 30 -7.11 -25.59 -3.95
C TRP A 30 -7.41 -25.02 -2.56
N SER A 31 -8.51 -25.43 -1.89
CA SER A 31 -8.83 -25.01 -0.52
C SER A 31 -8.16 -25.86 0.56
N ASN A 32 -7.25 -26.77 0.21
CA ASN A 32 -6.52 -27.57 1.18
C ASN A 32 -5.08 -27.06 1.34
N PRO A 33 -4.80 -26.16 2.30
CA PRO A 33 -3.44 -25.67 2.57
C PRO A 33 -2.51 -26.74 3.18
N ALA A 34 -2.97 -27.98 3.37
CA ALA A 34 -2.22 -29.03 4.05
C ALA A 34 -1.31 -29.89 3.14
N LEU A 35 -1.31 -29.70 1.82
CA LEU A 35 -0.52 -30.50 0.87
C LEU A 35 0.56 -29.64 0.22
N GLY A 36 1.61 -29.26 0.96
CA GLY A 36 2.75 -28.59 0.32
C GLY A 36 3.87 -28.04 1.20
N SER A 37 3.73 -27.99 2.51
CA SER A 37 4.80 -27.47 3.37
C SER A 37 4.92 -28.30 4.63
N GLN A 38 6.11 -28.90 4.83
CA GLN A 38 6.52 -29.37 6.14
C GLN A 38 6.65 -28.13 7.04
N ALA A 39 5.54 -27.73 7.65
CA ALA A 39 5.51 -26.67 8.64
C ALA A 39 6.30 -27.18 9.86
N GLN A 40 7.46 -26.57 10.10
CA GLN A 40 8.11 -26.64 11.40
C GLN A 40 7.11 -26.18 12.47
N ALA A 41 7.05 -26.87 13.60
CA ALA A 41 6.17 -26.54 14.71
C ALA A 41 6.36 -25.07 15.13
N VAL A 42 5.38 -24.23 14.79
CA VAL A 42 5.28 -22.83 15.21
C VAL A 42 5.07 -22.84 16.73
N GLN A 43 5.83 -22.04 17.49
CA GLN A 43 5.51 -21.89 18.92
C GLN A 43 4.18 -21.15 19.04
N THR A 44 3.19 -21.83 19.59
CA THR A 44 1.84 -21.31 19.74
C THR A 44 1.76 -20.31 20.89
N HIS A 45 1.12 -19.16 20.68
CA HIS A 45 0.89 -18.14 21.71
C HIS A 45 -0.60 -18.04 22.02
N PRO A 46 -1.00 -17.84 23.29
CA PRO A 46 -2.40 -17.77 23.66
C PRO A 46 -3.11 -16.54 23.04
N LEU A 47 -4.22 -16.77 22.34
CA LEU A 47 -5.10 -15.74 21.75
C LEU A 47 -5.57 -14.63 22.70
N SER A 48 -5.49 -14.86 24.01
CA SER A 48 -5.79 -13.84 25.03
C SER A 48 -4.90 -12.59 24.90
N LYS A 49 -3.71 -12.71 24.31
CA LYS A 49 -2.83 -11.56 24.04
C LYS A 49 -3.33 -10.65 22.93
N LEU A 50 -4.07 -11.17 21.95
CA LEU A 50 -4.56 -10.37 20.82
C LEU A 50 -5.66 -9.40 21.23
N LYS A 51 -6.47 -9.76 22.25
CA LYS A 51 -7.52 -8.89 22.78
C LYS A 51 -6.96 -7.62 23.45
N ASN A 52 -5.74 -7.69 23.95
CA ASN A 52 -5.06 -6.57 24.62
C ASN A 52 -3.92 -6.00 23.76
N LEU A 53 -3.93 -6.28 22.45
CA LEU A 53 -2.93 -5.75 21.55
C LEU A 53 -3.06 -4.23 21.49
N SER A 54 -1.98 -3.53 21.83
CA SER A 54 -1.89 -2.08 21.73
C SER A 54 -0.69 -1.68 20.90
N LEU A 55 -0.85 -0.66 20.08
CA LEU A 55 0.21 -0.04 19.28
C LEU A 55 0.28 1.44 19.62
N SER A 56 1.48 2.02 19.65
CA SER A 56 1.63 3.46 19.77
C SER A 56 0.96 4.17 18.60
N GLU A 57 0.04 5.11 18.88
CA GLU A 57 -0.66 5.90 17.86
C GLU A 57 0.29 6.73 16.98
N GLN A 58 1.50 7.03 17.48
CA GLN A 58 2.52 7.75 16.73
C GLN A 58 3.16 6.88 15.63
N LEU A 59 3.12 5.55 15.78
CA LEU A 59 3.70 4.61 14.82
C LEU A 59 2.68 4.17 13.78
N GLY A 60 1.45 3.90 14.22
CA GLY A 60 0.37 3.45 13.35
C GLY A 60 -0.90 3.17 14.14
N ARG A 61 -1.88 2.54 13.49
CA ARG A 61 -3.16 2.18 14.10
C ARG A 61 -3.57 0.76 13.73
N ILE A 62 -4.35 0.14 14.62
CA ILE A 62 -4.96 -1.16 14.38
C ILE A 62 -6.34 -0.90 13.78
N GLU A 63 -6.56 -1.35 12.54
CA GLU A 63 -7.84 -1.20 11.85
C GLU A 63 -8.86 -2.25 12.32
N GLU A 64 -8.43 -3.50 12.44
CA GLU A 64 -9.31 -4.63 12.73
C GLU A 64 -8.59 -5.70 13.56
N VAL A 65 -9.34 -6.32 14.47
CA VAL A 65 -8.95 -7.55 15.15
C VAL A 65 -10.08 -8.54 15.02
N TYR A 66 -9.84 -9.62 14.27
CA TYR A 66 -10.81 -10.70 14.07
C TYR A 66 -10.39 -11.96 14.82
N ILE A 67 -11.27 -12.47 15.70
CA ILE A 67 -11.08 -13.72 16.44
C ILE A 67 -12.29 -14.63 16.17
N PRO A 68 -12.12 -15.73 15.41
CA PRO A 68 -13.21 -16.67 15.14
C PRO A 68 -13.72 -17.34 16.42
N GLU A 69 -15.02 -17.67 16.44
CA GLU A 69 -15.60 -18.47 17.52
C GLU A 69 -15.05 -19.91 17.51
N GLY A 70 -14.88 -20.49 18.70
CA GLY A 70 -14.41 -21.87 18.85
C GLY A 70 -12.93 -22.10 18.52
N VAL A 71 -12.16 -21.04 18.26
CA VAL A 71 -10.73 -21.16 17.97
C VAL A 71 -9.95 -21.56 19.23
N ASN A 72 -9.03 -22.52 19.09
CA ASN A 72 -8.18 -22.96 20.20
C ASN A 72 -7.27 -21.79 20.61
N PRO A 73 -7.10 -21.47 21.91
CA PRO A 73 -6.13 -20.48 22.38
C PRO A 73 -4.73 -20.60 21.77
N ASP A 74 -4.29 -21.80 21.40
CA ASP A 74 -2.98 -22.08 20.79
C ASP A 74 -2.98 -21.97 19.26
N SER A 75 -4.06 -21.54 18.62
CA SER A 75 -4.09 -21.38 17.16
C SER A 75 -3.12 -20.28 16.69
N PRO A 76 -2.47 -20.45 15.52
CA PRO A 76 -1.65 -19.42 14.94
C PRO A 76 -2.48 -18.18 14.60
N PHE A 77 -1.84 -17.02 14.64
CA PHE A 77 -2.44 -15.76 14.25
C PHE A 77 -1.64 -15.13 13.10
N ILE A 78 -2.30 -14.26 12.35
CA ILE A 78 -1.68 -13.50 11.28
C ILE A 78 -1.84 -12.02 11.64
N VAL A 79 -0.75 -11.28 11.56
CA VAL A 79 -0.80 -9.82 11.58
C VAL A 79 -0.62 -9.35 10.14
N TYR A 80 -1.65 -8.70 9.60
CA TYR A 80 -1.55 -8.04 8.31
C TYR A 80 -1.14 -6.59 8.52
N LEU A 81 0.00 -6.21 7.93
CA LEU A 81 0.59 -4.88 8.09
C LEU A 81 0.61 -4.18 6.73
N GLN A 82 -0.10 -3.06 6.64
CA GLN A 82 -0.16 -2.24 5.43
C GLN A 82 0.80 -1.05 5.54
N ASP A 83 1.31 -0.60 4.39
CA ASP A 83 2.36 0.40 4.30
C ASP A 83 2.14 1.37 3.14
N ALA A 84 2.44 2.65 3.40
CA ALA A 84 2.60 3.67 2.36
C ALA A 84 3.99 3.52 1.71
N HIS A 85 4.01 2.81 0.58
CA HIS A 85 5.24 2.44 -0.12
C HIS A 85 6.14 3.64 -0.44
N ALA A 86 7.46 3.43 -0.35
CA ALA A 86 8.51 4.40 -0.66
C ALA A 86 8.47 5.71 0.16
N ASN A 87 7.74 5.75 1.28
CA ASN A 87 7.81 6.84 2.24
C ASN A 87 8.78 6.48 3.38
N LEU A 88 9.90 7.20 3.51
CA LEU A 88 10.92 6.90 4.51
C LEU A 88 10.37 6.86 5.95
N GLY A 89 9.53 7.84 6.32
CA GLY A 89 8.93 7.89 7.65
C GLY A 89 7.99 6.71 7.91
N ALA A 90 7.20 6.31 6.91
CA ALA A 90 6.35 5.12 6.99
C ALA A 90 7.21 3.86 7.17
N GLN A 91 8.29 3.68 6.40
CA GLN A 91 9.19 2.54 6.54
C GLN A 91 9.88 2.52 7.92
N GLU A 92 10.29 3.66 8.45
CA GLU A 92 10.85 3.77 9.80
C GLU A 92 9.81 3.37 10.86
N ASN A 93 8.55 3.73 10.68
CA ASN A 93 7.45 3.30 11.55
C ASN A 93 7.18 1.81 11.42
N ILE A 94 7.16 1.24 10.22
CA ILE A 94 6.99 -0.20 9.99
C ILE A 94 8.05 -1.03 10.74
N ALA A 95 9.32 -0.60 10.68
CA ALA A 95 10.39 -1.25 11.43
C ALA A 95 10.13 -1.24 12.96
N GLN A 96 9.62 -0.12 13.48
CA GLN A 96 9.28 0.04 14.89
C GLN A 96 8.05 -0.76 15.29
N ILE A 97 6.99 -0.75 14.47
CA ILE A 97 5.78 -1.57 14.65
C ILE A 97 6.18 -3.05 14.75
N ALA A 98 6.96 -3.55 13.79
CA ALA A 98 7.44 -4.93 13.80
C ALA A 98 8.19 -5.26 15.10
N ARG A 99 9.04 -4.34 15.58
CA ARG A 99 9.76 -4.49 16.84
C ARG A 99 8.85 -4.48 18.07
N GLU A 100 7.82 -3.64 18.10
CA GLU A 100 6.84 -3.62 19.19
C GLU A 100 5.99 -4.88 19.22
N LEU A 101 5.45 -5.27 18.07
CA LEU A 101 4.68 -6.50 17.92
C LEU A 101 5.54 -7.72 18.29
N GLN A 102 6.82 -7.72 17.96
CA GLN A 102 7.72 -8.81 18.34
C GLN A 102 7.84 -8.99 19.85
N LYS A 103 7.82 -7.90 20.63
CA LYS A 103 7.88 -7.96 22.10
C LYS A 103 6.59 -8.55 22.68
N GLN A 104 5.44 -8.23 22.10
CA GLN A 104 4.11 -8.62 22.60
C GLN A 104 3.73 -10.04 22.16
N LEU A 105 3.93 -10.32 20.87
CA LEU A 105 3.37 -11.48 20.15
C LEU A 105 4.41 -12.54 19.77
N LYS A 106 5.72 -12.24 19.87
CA LYS A 106 6.81 -13.16 19.49
C LYS A 106 6.62 -13.74 18.07
N ILE A 107 6.49 -12.86 17.09
CA ILE A 107 6.41 -13.18 15.67
C ILE A 107 7.66 -13.99 15.25
N GLU A 108 7.43 -15.10 14.54
CA GLU A 108 8.49 -15.99 14.07
C GLU A 108 8.80 -15.80 12.58
N THR A 109 7.76 -15.53 11.80
CA THR A 109 7.81 -15.51 10.34
C THR A 109 7.25 -14.20 9.80
N ILE A 110 7.95 -13.63 8.83
CA ILE A 110 7.53 -12.45 8.06
C ILE A 110 7.25 -12.90 6.64
N LEU A 111 6.07 -12.54 6.15
CA LEU A 111 5.62 -12.74 4.79
C LEU A 111 5.57 -11.36 4.12
N LYS A 112 6.30 -11.18 3.02
CA LYS A 112 6.48 -9.88 2.35
C LYS A 112 6.06 -9.96 0.88
N GLU A 113 5.34 -8.92 0.44
CA GLU A 113 5.03 -8.64 -0.97
C GLU A 113 6.28 -8.14 -1.72
N GLY A 114 6.37 -8.42 -3.03
CA GLY A 114 7.52 -8.00 -3.85
C GLY A 114 8.75 -8.90 -3.74
N GLY A 115 8.57 -10.19 -3.45
CA GLY A 115 9.62 -11.21 -3.53
C GLY A 115 9.03 -12.62 -3.51
N SER A 116 9.84 -13.62 -3.83
CA SER A 116 9.45 -15.04 -3.82
C SER A 116 10.42 -15.89 -2.98
N GLY A 117 9.89 -16.89 -2.28
CA GLY A 117 10.70 -17.87 -1.55
C GLY A 117 11.35 -17.33 -0.27
N GLU A 118 12.25 -18.11 0.34
CA GLU A 118 12.92 -17.73 1.59
C GLU A 118 14.05 -16.72 1.32
N ALA A 119 14.02 -15.58 2.01
CA ALA A 119 15.06 -14.56 1.92
C ALA A 119 16.17 -14.81 2.96
N HIS A 120 17.40 -14.95 2.49
CA HIS A 120 18.57 -15.18 3.35
C HIS A 120 19.26 -13.88 3.76
N LEU A 121 18.76 -13.22 4.82
CA LEU A 121 19.34 -11.98 5.36
C LEU A 121 20.54 -12.21 6.31
N LYS A 122 21.08 -13.43 6.36
CA LYS A 122 22.09 -13.85 7.35
C LYS A 122 23.38 -13.05 7.24
N ASP A 123 23.83 -12.77 6.03
CA ASP A 123 25.12 -12.10 5.81
C ASP A 123 25.03 -10.62 6.21
N LEU A 124 23.94 -9.95 5.82
CA LEU A 124 23.66 -8.56 6.24
C LEU A 124 23.52 -8.46 7.77
N ARG A 125 22.84 -9.43 8.39
CA ARG A 125 22.66 -9.45 9.84
C ARG A 125 23.96 -9.74 10.59
N SER A 126 24.80 -10.64 10.08
CA SER A 126 26.04 -11.08 10.73
C SER A 126 27.17 -10.05 10.64
N PHE A 127 27.00 -9.01 9.81
CA PHE A 127 27.96 -7.91 9.70
C PHE A 127 28.24 -7.27 11.08
N PRO A 128 29.51 -7.16 11.51
CA PRO A 128 29.86 -6.89 12.91
C PRO A 128 29.66 -5.43 13.32
N ASN A 129 29.82 -4.48 12.40
CA ASN A 129 29.72 -3.07 12.74
C ASN A 129 28.27 -2.58 12.65
N GLN A 130 27.63 -2.44 13.81
CA GLN A 130 26.23 -2.02 13.91
C GLN A 130 25.98 -0.59 13.41
N LYS A 131 26.92 0.34 13.58
CA LYS A 131 26.77 1.72 13.10
C LYS A 131 26.75 1.79 11.58
N ILE A 132 27.65 1.04 10.93
CA ILE A 132 27.67 0.94 9.46
C ILE A 132 26.40 0.26 8.96
N LYS A 133 25.98 -0.84 9.58
CA LYS A 133 24.74 -1.56 9.22
C LYS A 133 23.52 -0.65 9.30
N ASP A 134 23.42 0.14 10.37
CA ASP A 134 22.34 1.09 10.55
C ASP A 134 22.33 2.17 9.46
N SER A 135 23.49 2.80 9.20
CA SER A 135 23.63 3.84 8.17
C SER A 135 23.30 3.31 6.77
N VAL A 136 23.84 2.15 6.39
CA VAL A 136 23.64 1.54 5.07
C VAL A 136 22.19 1.09 4.88
N THR A 137 21.58 0.44 5.87
CA THR A 137 20.18 0.03 5.76
C THR A 137 19.22 1.21 5.71
N ARG A 138 19.53 2.31 6.41
CA ARG A 138 18.77 3.55 6.32
C ARG A 138 18.90 4.20 4.94
N PHE A 139 20.10 4.21 4.37
CA PHE A 139 20.32 4.66 2.99
C PHE A 139 19.50 3.83 1.99
N TRP A 140 19.54 2.50 2.08
CA TRP A 140 18.74 1.64 1.20
C TRP A 140 17.23 1.81 1.38
N MET A 141 16.76 2.13 2.58
CA MET A 141 15.37 2.52 2.79
C MET A 141 15.02 3.84 2.11
N ASN A 142 15.90 4.84 2.17
CA ASN A 142 15.70 6.11 1.48
C ASN A 142 15.61 5.95 -0.04
N GLU A 143 16.44 5.06 -0.59
CA GLU A 143 16.45 4.74 -2.03
C GLU A 143 15.36 3.72 -2.44
N ALA A 144 14.45 3.35 -1.53
CA ALA A 144 13.41 2.34 -1.75
C ALA A 144 13.94 0.95 -2.22
N VAL A 145 15.21 0.64 -1.93
CA VAL A 145 15.84 -0.66 -2.19
C VAL A 145 15.45 -1.67 -1.12
N LEU A 146 15.22 -1.21 0.10
CA LEU A 146 14.93 -2.03 1.27
C LEU A 146 13.69 -1.50 1.99
N SER A 147 12.81 -2.39 2.42
CA SER A 147 11.65 -2.03 3.26
C SER A 147 12.03 -1.91 4.74
N GLY A 148 11.19 -1.23 5.51
CA GLY A 148 11.31 -1.12 6.96
C GLY A 148 11.30 -2.47 7.67
N ILE A 149 10.48 -3.41 7.18
CA ILE A 149 10.38 -4.75 7.76
C ILE A 149 11.66 -5.58 7.52
N GLU A 150 12.29 -5.44 6.35
CA GLU A 150 13.59 -6.04 6.06
C GLU A 150 14.71 -5.40 6.88
N ARG A 151 14.67 -4.08 7.09
CA ARG A 151 15.61 -3.41 7.99
C ARG A 151 15.51 -4.00 9.39
N GLU A 152 14.31 -4.13 9.94
CA GLU A 152 14.12 -4.74 11.27
C GLU A 152 14.64 -6.19 11.31
N ALA A 153 14.49 -6.96 10.23
CA ALA A 153 15.07 -8.30 10.15
C ALA A 153 16.62 -8.31 10.13
N ILE A 154 17.25 -7.28 9.56
CA ILE A 154 18.71 -7.13 9.49
C ILE A 154 19.30 -6.59 10.80
N ILE A 155 18.76 -5.48 11.32
CA ILE A 155 19.34 -4.74 12.45
C ILE A 155 18.69 -5.06 13.80
N GLY A 156 17.47 -5.62 13.79
CA GLY A 156 16.68 -5.85 14.98
C GLY A 156 17.26 -6.94 15.88
N PRO A 157 16.93 -6.93 17.18
CA PRO A 157 17.50 -7.86 18.15
C PRO A 157 17.09 -9.31 17.94
N ARG A 158 15.95 -9.55 17.28
CA ARG A 158 15.40 -10.89 17.02
C ARG A 158 15.61 -11.31 15.57
N LYS A 159 15.70 -12.62 15.37
CA LYS A 159 15.72 -13.24 14.04
C LYS A 159 14.29 -13.57 13.63
N TYR A 160 14.00 -13.35 12.36
CA TYR A 160 12.75 -13.78 11.73
C TYR A 160 13.12 -14.75 10.61
N ARG A 161 12.22 -15.69 10.32
CA ARG A 161 12.19 -16.31 9.00
C ARG A 161 11.49 -15.35 8.05
N PHE A 162 12.02 -15.17 6.86
CA PHE A 162 11.56 -14.14 5.94
C PHE A 162 11.20 -14.79 4.61
N PHE A 163 9.97 -14.63 4.16
CA PHE A 163 9.48 -15.21 2.91
C PHE A 163 8.84 -14.16 2.03
N GLY A 164 9.23 -14.17 0.76
CA GLY A 164 8.45 -13.56 -0.29
C GLY A 164 7.24 -14.43 -0.64
N ILE A 165 6.07 -13.82 -0.75
CA ILE A 165 4.80 -14.52 -1.04
C ILE A 165 4.36 -14.46 -2.51
N GLU A 166 5.13 -13.80 -3.36
CA GLU A 166 4.83 -13.71 -4.79
C GLU A 166 5.11 -15.02 -5.52
N GLU A 167 4.31 -15.28 -6.56
CA GLU A 167 4.66 -16.28 -7.55
C GLU A 167 5.67 -15.65 -8.53
N GLN A 168 6.87 -16.23 -8.58
CA GLN A 168 8.00 -15.62 -9.28
C GLN A 168 7.73 -15.40 -10.77
N THR A 169 7.10 -16.36 -11.45
CA THR A 169 6.89 -16.25 -12.90
C THR A 169 5.89 -15.15 -13.25
N VAL A 170 4.84 -14.99 -12.46
CA VAL A 170 3.84 -13.92 -12.57
C VAL A 170 4.46 -12.58 -12.23
N TYR A 171 5.28 -12.50 -11.17
CA TYR A 171 5.97 -11.27 -10.79
C TYR A 171 6.91 -10.78 -11.90
N GLU A 172 7.76 -11.67 -12.44
CA GLU A 172 8.68 -11.35 -13.53
C GLU A 172 7.94 -10.95 -14.82
N ALA A 173 6.87 -11.67 -15.16
CA ALA A 173 6.03 -11.33 -16.30
C ALA A 173 5.38 -9.95 -16.14
N GLY A 174 4.84 -9.65 -14.96
CA GLY A 174 4.27 -8.34 -14.62
C GLY A 174 5.31 -7.22 -14.76
N GLY A 175 6.52 -7.43 -14.23
CA GLY A 175 7.64 -6.49 -14.36
C GLY A 175 8.02 -6.22 -15.82
N LYS A 176 8.06 -7.27 -16.65
CA LYS A 176 8.30 -7.12 -18.10
C LYS A 176 7.21 -6.29 -18.78
N TYR A 177 5.94 -6.60 -18.55
CA TYR A 177 4.83 -5.84 -19.14
C TYR A 177 4.83 -4.39 -18.68
N PHE A 178 5.17 -4.12 -17.42
CA PHE A 178 5.31 -2.76 -16.91
C PHE A 178 6.38 -1.98 -17.67
N LEU A 179 7.58 -2.55 -17.83
CA LEU A 179 8.68 -1.90 -18.55
C LEU A 179 8.37 -1.69 -20.04
N GLU A 180 7.77 -2.70 -20.69
CA GLU A 180 7.33 -2.59 -22.09
C GLU A 180 6.28 -1.48 -22.25
N THR A 181 5.26 -1.46 -21.39
CA THR A 181 4.21 -0.44 -21.39
C THR A 181 4.79 0.94 -21.15
N GLN A 182 5.71 1.09 -20.18
CA GLN A 182 6.36 2.37 -19.89
C GLN A 182 7.15 2.89 -21.11
N SER A 183 7.91 2.01 -21.77
CA SER A 183 8.66 2.36 -22.98
C SER A 183 7.75 2.78 -24.13
N GLN A 184 6.67 2.02 -24.37
CA GLN A 184 5.68 2.29 -25.42
C GLN A 184 4.80 3.51 -25.12
N ALA A 185 4.56 3.81 -23.84
CA ALA A 185 3.82 4.98 -23.42
C ALA A 185 4.62 6.26 -23.63
N LYS A 186 5.96 6.22 -23.68
CA LYS A 186 6.79 7.42 -23.76
C LYS A 186 6.49 8.29 -25.00
N PRO A 187 6.39 7.76 -26.24
CA PRO A 187 5.95 8.55 -27.39
C PRO A 187 4.55 9.15 -27.23
N LEU A 188 3.61 8.39 -26.65
CA LEU A 188 2.25 8.87 -26.37
C LEU A 188 2.26 10.00 -25.33
N LEU A 189 3.04 9.86 -24.26
CA LEU A 189 3.17 10.89 -23.23
C LEU A 189 3.79 12.17 -23.80
N ILE A 190 4.76 12.06 -24.71
CA ILE A 190 5.34 13.21 -25.42
C ILE A 190 4.28 13.89 -26.30
N SER A 191 3.45 13.14 -27.02
CA SER A 191 2.41 13.73 -27.87
C SER A 191 1.28 14.35 -27.04
N VAL A 192 0.89 13.71 -25.93
CA VAL A 192 -0.07 14.25 -24.96
C VAL A 192 0.46 15.52 -24.31
N ASP A 193 1.74 15.58 -23.92
CA ASP A 193 2.34 16.79 -23.33
C ASP A 193 2.28 17.99 -24.30
N SER A 194 2.53 17.76 -25.59
CA SER A 194 2.37 18.79 -26.63
C SER A 194 0.92 19.28 -26.74
N LEU A 195 -0.04 18.36 -26.69
CA LEU A 195 -1.47 18.70 -26.72
C LEU A 195 -1.90 19.45 -25.45
N ILE A 196 -1.39 19.06 -24.28
CA ILE A 196 -1.63 19.75 -23.01
C ILE A 196 -1.10 21.19 -23.10
N LYS A 197 0.14 21.38 -23.55
CA LYS A 197 0.73 22.72 -23.73
C LYS A 197 -0.09 23.58 -24.69
N HIS A 198 -0.50 23.01 -25.81
CA HIS A 198 -1.36 23.72 -26.77
C HIS A 198 -2.71 24.09 -26.16
N ASN A 199 -3.32 23.18 -25.40
CA ASN A 199 -4.58 23.43 -24.72
C ASN A 199 -4.44 24.53 -23.65
N LEU A 200 -3.35 24.55 -22.88
CA LEU A 200 -3.05 25.62 -21.92
C LEU A 200 -2.92 26.99 -22.59
N GLU A 201 -2.27 27.06 -23.75
CA GLU A 201 -2.18 28.31 -24.54
C GLU A 201 -3.54 28.76 -25.10
N HIS A 202 -4.40 27.82 -25.46
CA HIS A 202 -5.78 28.13 -25.86
C HIS A 202 -6.64 28.57 -24.67
N GLN A 203 -6.47 27.94 -23.52
CA GLN A 203 -7.18 28.26 -22.28
C GLN A 203 -6.92 29.73 -21.88
N LYS A 204 -5.68 30.23 -22.01
CA LYS A 204 -5.34 31.65 -21.78
C LYS A 204 -6.13 32.64 -22.64
N LYS A 205 -6.63 32.23 -23.82
CA LYS A 205 -7.40 33.07 -24.73
C LYS A 205 -8.91 33.03 -24.47
N ILE A 206 -9.40 31.98 -23.81
CA ILE A 206 -10.81 31.72 -23.58
C ILE A 206 -11.22 32.10 -22.16
N LEU A 207 -10.35 31.84 -21.18
CA LEU A 207 -10.61 32.17 -19.79
C LEU A 207 -10.63 33.67 -19.56
N ASN A 208 -11.52 34.09 -18.66
CA ASN A 208 -11.47 35.44 -18.13
C ASN A 208 -10.25 35.58 -17.17
N PRO A 209 -9.84 36.82 -16.84
CA PRO A 209 -8.66 37.05 -16.00
C PRO A 209 -8.70 36.37 -14.63
N GLU A 210 -9.89 36.27 -14.02
CA GLU A 210 -10.08 35.65 -12.70
C GLU A 210 -9.82 34.14 -12.72
N LEU A 211 -10.36 33.43 -13.72
CA LEU A 211 -10.14 32.00 -13.89
C LEU A 211 -8.70 31.70 -14.30
N LEU A 212 -8.10 32.54 -15.15
CA LEU A 212 -6.70 32.37 -15.52
C LEU A 212 -5.79 32.51 -14.29
N HIS A 213 -6.04 33.49 -13.43
CA HIS A 213 -5.28 33.65 -12.20
C HIS A 213 -5.45 32.46 -11.24
N PHE A 214 -6.65 31.89 -11.16
CA PHE A 214 -6.88 30.67 -10.37
C PHE A 214 -6.10 29.47 -10.91
N GLU A 215 -6.12 29.23 -12.22
CA GLU A 215 -5.36 28.15 -12.87
C GLU A 215 -3.85 28.27 -12.63
N GLU A 216 -3.29 29.48 -12.70
CA GLU A 216 -1.88 29.72 -12.38
C GLU A 216 -1.54 29.32 -10.94
N ARG A 217 -2.43 29.61 -9.98
CA ARG A 217 -2.22 29.23 -8.56
C ARG A 217 -2.30 27.73 -8.35
N ILE A 218 -3.23 27.05 -9.02
CA ILE A 218 -3.34 25.59 -8.98
C ILE A 218 -2.08 24.94 -9.58
N SER A 219 -1.63 25.41 -10.74
CA SER A 219 -0.45 24.85 -11.41
C SER A 219 0.82 24.96 -10.56
N LYS A 220 1.04 26.10 -9.89
CA LYS A 220 2.17 26.28 -8.95
C LYS A 220 2.08 25.39 -7.72
N PHE A 221 0.86 25.15 -7.22
CA PHE A 221 0.67 24.20 -6.12
C PHE A 221 0.93 22.76 -6.55
N GLU A 222 0.46 22.33 -7.73
CA GLU A 222 0.73 20.99 -8.27
C GLU A 222 2.23 20.77 -8.54
N GLY A 223 2.95 21.84 -8.90
CA GLY A 223 4.41 21.89 -8.94
C GLY A 223 5.11 21.78 -7.57
N LYS A 224 4.34 21.74 -6.47
CA LYS A 224 4.77 21.70 -5.06
C LYS A 224 5.46 22.98 -4.57
N GLU A 225 5.17 24.13 -5.16
CA GLU A 225 5.86 25.39 -4.87
C GLU A 225 5.07 26.35 -3.96
N GLU A 226 3.74 26.47 -4.11
CA GLU A 226 2.97 27.57 -3.49
C GLU A 226 1.65 27.15 -2.80
N LEU A 227 1.67 26.17 -1.89
CA LEU A 227 0.47 25.74 -1.14
C LEU A 227 -0.18 26.88 -0.33
N VAL A 228 0.61 27.62 0.45
CA VAL A 228 0.11 28.74 1.28
C VAL A 228 -0.55 29.82 0.43
N ALA A 229 0.04 30.17 -0.72
CA ALA A 229 -0.50 31.20 -1.59
C ALA A 229 -1.83 30.77 -2.24
N LEU A 230 -1.95 29.50 -2.65
CA LEU A 230 -3.20 28.95 -3.18
C LEU A 230 -4.31 28.97 -2.11
N VAL A 231 -4.00 28.52 -0.88
CA VAL A 231 -4.97 28.49 0.22
C VAL A 231 -5.46 29.89 0.57
N ASN A 232 -4.56 30.86 0.66
CA ASN A 232 -4.92 32.26 0.87
C ASN A 232 -5.81 32.81 -0.25
N PHE A 233 -5.47 32.51 -1.52
CA PHE A 233 -6.30 32.88 -2.66
C PHE A 233 -7.71 32.30 -2.54
N MET A 234 -7.84 30.99 -2.26
CA MET A 234 -9.13 30.34 -2.10
C MET A 234 -9.95 30.89 -0.92
N ALA A 235 -9.29 31.16 0.21
CA ALA A 235 -9.91 31.75 1.39
C ALA A 235 -10.51 33.14 1.08
N ASN A 236 -9.77 33.98 0.37
CA ASN A 236 -10.22 35.30 -0.04
C ASN A 236 -11.36 35.22 -1.06
N GLN A 237 -11.27 34.34 -2.06
CA GLN A 237 -12.35 34.16 -3.05
C GLN A 237 -13.64 33.65 -2.40
N ALA A 238 -13.55 32.71 -1.48
CA ALA A 238 -14.72 32.21 -0.75
C ALA A 238 -15.37 33.31 0.11
N ARG A 239 -14.57 34.21 0.73
CA ARG A 239 -15.07 35.39 1.44
C ARG A 239 -15.80 36.34 0.48
N ASN A 240 -15.18 36.66 -0.66
CA ASN A 240 -15.73 37.57 -1.67
C ASN A 240 -17.03 37.05 -2.30
N LEU A 241 -17.14 35.73 -2.47
CA LEU A 241 -18.32 35.07 -3.02
C LEU A 241 -19.36 34.68 -1.95
N HIS A 242 -19.15 35.08 -0.68
CA HIS A 242 -20.01 34.73 0.46
C HIS A 242 -20.28 33.22 0.61
N VAL A 243 -19.30 32.40 0.25
CA VAL A 243 -19.37 30.94 0.42
C VAL A 243 -19.24 30.62 1.91
N ASN A 244 -20.19 29.83 2.43
CA ASN A 244 -20.14 29.38 3.82
C ASN A 244 -19.04 28.32 4.01
N ARG A 245 -17.82 28.76 4.32
CA ARG A 245 -16.64 27.92 4.54
C ARG A 245 -16.77 26.99 5.75
N TRP A 246 -17.57 27.36 6.75
CA TRP A 246 -17.80 26.55 7.96
C TRP A 246 -18.49 25.21 7.69
N LYS A 247 -19.07 25.03 6.50
CA LYS A 247 -19.54 23.72 6.02
C LYS A 247 -18.40 22.74 5.73
N TYR A 248 -17.17 23.23 5.61
CA TYR A 248 -15.98 22.47 5.25
C TYR A 248 -14.93 22.61 6.37
N LEU A 249 -15.22 22.00 7.52
CA LEU A 249 -14.44 22.15 8.75
C LEU A 249 -12.94 21.86 8.58
N GLU A 250 -12.58 20.84 7.80
CA GLU A 250 -11.18 20.49 7.56
C GLU A 250 -10.43 21.56 6.73
N ILE A 251 -11.13 22.25 5.84
CA ILE A 251 -10.56 23.36 5.07
C ILE A 251 -10.30 24.56 5.99
N GLU A 252 -11.22 24.86 6.92
CA GLU A 252 -11.00 25.95 7.88
C GLU A 252 -9.86 25.65 8.84
N LYS A 253 -9.79 24.44 9.41
CA LYS A 253 -8.66 24.04 10.25
C LYS A 253 -7.32 24.21 9.53
N PHE A 254 -7.29 23.86 8.25
CA PHE A 254 -6.09 23.98 7.43
C PHE A 254 -5.73 25.44 7.10
N ILE A 255 -6.73 26.28 6.82
CA ILE A 255 -6.53 27.72 6.65
C ILE A 255 -6.02 28.35 7.95
N ASP A 256 -6.62 28.04 9.09
CA ASP A 256 -6.21 28.53 10.40
C ASP A 256 -4.77 28.12 10.72
N LEU A 257 -4.40 26.87 10.42
CA LEU A 257 -3.03 26.37 10.58
C LEU A 257 -2.02 27.18 9.75
N ILE A 258 -2.35 27.45 8.48
CA ILE A 258 -1.49 28.23 7.58
C ILE A 258 -1.38 29.69 8.04
N LEU A 259 -2.48 30.29 8.50
CA LEU A 259 -2.46 31.67 9.01
C LEU A 259 -1.60 31.79 10.28
N LEU A 260 -1.67 30.80 11.18
CA LEU A 260 -0.81 30.75 12.37
C LEU A 260 0.69 30.63 12.02
N GLU A 261 1.03 29.86 10.99
CA GLU A 261 2.42 29.74 10.50
C GLU A 261 2.93 31.08 9.92
N MET A 262 2.06 31.84 9.27
CA MET A 262 2.38 33.17 8.73
C MET A 262 2.53 34.26 9.80
N GLU A 263 1.83 34.15 10.93
CA GLU A 263 1.92 35.10 12.06
C GLU A 263 3.07 34.78 13.04
N GLY A 264 3.56 33.53 13.03
CA GLY A 264 4.63 33.06 13.91
C GLY A 264 6.05 33.04 13.31
N GLY A 265 6.22 33.57 12.08
CA GLY A 265 7.49 33.65 11.34
C GLY A 265 8.16 35.02 11.37
#